data_AF-A0A7X3XXQ7-F1
#
_entry.id   AF-A0A7X3XXQ7-F1
#
_cell.length_a   1.000
_cell.length_b   1.000
_cell.length_c   1.000
_cell.angle_alpha   90.00
_cell.angle_beta   90.00
_cell.angle_gamma   90.00
#
_symmetry.space_group_name_H-M   'P 1'
#
loop_
_entity.id
_entity.type
_entity.pdbx_description
1 polymer ?
#
loop_
_entity_poly.entity_id
_entity_poly.type
_entity_poly.pdbx_seq_one_letter_code
_entity_poly.pdbx_strand_id
1 'polypeptide(L)'
;MLIGAGGGNPLRLTGGESHELTPRVSPDGSEIAFVSNEEGATQLHVMAVSGGARSSWRTLDVSDRVYAAPTGTLSGTVLDERGRPGPARVTVVASDGRAYAPRGGFHRVLSPTETHYFRTAGAFEVEVPAGEVTVTVRRGLEYRPITAAVQVREGGSSEERFELARLVDAAAMGWYAGDTHVHDLHQGRYGLTHQDFFNDLVSEDLRVSISLIHMDGTRLMGRWDDLTGRPHPLSTGDHILLYAQEFRGAYGHVGLAGVSEFITPLIGGAANTPFGADRLNADYLDAARAQGATGGFMHPFTGLVETPESVGTQEIPVDVALGSGDFYDVICFWYDERVNARMYYRILNAGFRLAATGGTDNFSDVWRDPGPGASRTYAHLDGPLSVDAWLAAIRERRTFATNGPLLFLTVDGQLPGSEIAVAAGDGARAAHLVEIDVATNSPLDRVEILVNGEIAATHDVRDMGDRFRLESTIELDGSGWIAARALGPASPLVADSYAFAQTSPVWVVAGGREYRSADDTRFLLAAVESFRERVVERDRWVTAEDRERFLARVDEAAAVYEGLLRALDEGY
;
A
#
# COMPACT_ATOMS: atom_id res chain seq x y z
N MET A 1 10.84 25.39 21.05
CA MET A 1 11.98 26.13 21.67
C MET A 1 11.58 27.59 21.85
N LEU A 2 12.16 28.27 22.83
CA LEU A 2 12.03 29.72 23.04
C LEU A 2 13.37 30.40 22.72
N ILE A 3 13.33 31.52 22.01
CA ILE A 3 14.51 32.32 21.66
C ILE A 3 14.19 33.81 21.85
N GLY A 4 15.19 34.59 22.28
CA GLY A 4 15.05 36.04 22.37
C GLY A 4 14.80 36.67 21.00
N ALA A 5 14.05 37.77 20.95
CA ALA A 5 13.70 38.45 19.70
C ALA A 5 14.94 38.95 18.90
N GLY A 6 16.05 39.23 19.59
CA GLY A 6 17.35 39.57 18.98
C GLY A 6 18.21 38.36 18.59
N GLY A 7 17.68 37.14 18.68
CA GLY A 7 18.43 35.89 18.57
C GLY A 7 19.03 35.42 19.89
N GLY A 8 19.92 34.43 19.83
CA GLY A 8 20.63 33.85 20.98
C GLY A 8 20.44 32.35 21.14
N ASN A 9 20.83 31.84 22.30
CA ASN A 9 20.75 30.40 22.59
C ASN A 9 19.28 29.99 22.81
N PRO A 10 18.76 29.01 22.05
CA PRO A 10 17.39 28.54 22.22
C PRO A 10 17.25 27.73 23.51
N LEU A 11 16.16 27.97 24.26
CA LEU A 11 15.73 27.13 25.38
C LEU A 11 14.73 26.09 24.88
N ARG A 12 15.02 24.80 25.09
CA ARG A 12 14.05 23.72 24.85
C ARG A 12 13.04 23.70 25.99
N LEU A 13 11.75 23.83 25.67
CA LEU A 13 10.66 23.87 26.66
C LEU A 13 9.94 22.52 26.84
N THR A 14 9.94 21.68 25.80
CA THR A 14 9.19 20.42 25.73
C THR A 14 10.07 19.33 25.12
N GLY A 15 9.72 18.06 25.35
CA GLY A 15 10.39 16.89 24.80
C GLY A 15 9.48 15.67 24.70
N GLY A 16 10.00 14.59 24.11
CA GLY A 16 9.27 13.36 23.78
C GLY A 16 8.78 13.33 22.33
N GLU A 17 7.85 12.42 22.02
CA GLU A 17 7.44 12.05 20.65
C GLU A 17 6.26 12.88 20.12
N SER A 18 5.58 13.64 20.99
CA SER A 18 4.49 14.53 20.60
C SER A 18 4.97 15.78 19.85
N HIS A 19 4.06 16.36 19.08
CA HIS A 19 4.23 17.62 18.39
C HIS A 19 3.54 18.75 19.16
N GLU A 20 4.33 19.71 19.66
CA GLU A 20 3.81 20.98 20.18
C GLU A 20 3.83 22.07 19.11
N LEU A 21 2.64 22.55 18.77
CA LEU A 21 2.37 23.39 17.62
C LEU A 21 1.80 24.75 18.02
N THR A 22 1.95 25.71 17.11
CA THR A 22 1.31 27.03 17.15
C THR A 22 1.43 27.76 18.50
N PRO A 23 2.63 27.85 19.13
CA PRO A 23 2.74 28.47 20.44
C PRO A 23 2.38 29.96 20.39
N ARG A 24 1.82 30.45 21.51
CA ARG A 24 1.53 31.86 21.78
C ARG A 24 1.90 32.18 23.22
N VAL A 25 2.72 33.19 23.41
CA VAL A 25 3.08 33.71 24.74
C VAL A 25 1.93 34.58 25.25
N SER A 26 1.58 34.47 26.52
CA SER A 26 0.57 35.31 27.16
C SER A 26 0.99 36.80 27.14
N PRO A 27 0.04 37.76 27.19
CA PRO A 27 0.36 39.19 27.16
C PRO A 27 1.31 39.65 28.29
N ASP A 28 1.24 39.01 29.45
CA ASP A 28 2.10 39.26 30.61
C ASP A 28 3.43 38.47 30.58
N GLY A 29 3.62 37.61 29.58
CA GLY A 29 4.83 36.81 29.39
C GLY A 29 5.00 35.64 30.35
N SER A 30 4.00 35.31 31.19
CA SER A 30 4.12 34.27 32.22
C SER A 30 3.82 32.86 31.72
N GLU A 31 3.01 32.72 30.67
CA GLU A 31 2.51 31.45 30.16
C GLU A 31 2.68 31.33 28.64
N ILE A 32 2.60 30.09 28.15
CA ILE A 32 2.55 29.74 26.74
C ILE A 32 1.33 28.86 26.51
N ALA A 33 0.44 29.29 25.63
CA ALA A 33 -0.61 28.44 25.05
C ALA A 33 -0.09 27.77 23.78
N PHE A 34 -0.34 26.47 23.62
CA PHE A 34 0.12 25.69 22.48
C PHE A 34 -0.82 24.52 22.22
N VAL A 35 -0.78 23.99 21.00
CA VAL A 35 -1.53 22.80 20.61
C VAL A 35 -0.62 21.59 20.74
N SER A 36 -1.08 20.50 21.37
CA SER A 36 -0.33 19.24 21.45
C SER A 36 -1.19 18.08 20.98
N ASN A 37 -0.54 17.07 20.40
CA ASN A 37 -1.15 15.80 19.99
C ASN A 37 -0.75 14.62 20.90
N GLU A 38 -0.18 14.90 22.08
CA GLU A 38 0.29 13.88 23.03
C GLU A 38 -0.82 12.88 23.43
N GLU A 39 -2.05 13.36 23.60
CA GLU A 39 -3.21 12.52 23.94
C GLU A 39 -3.98 12.02 22.70
N GLY A 40 -3.33 12.04 21.53
CA GLY A 40 -3.90 11.62 20.24
C GLY A 40 -4.42 12.80 19.42
N ALA A 41 -5.72 13.12 19.57
CA ALA A 41 -6.29 14.28 18.90
C ALA A 41 -5.72 15.58 19.47
N THR A 42 -5.54 16.59 18.62
CA THR A 42 -4.91 17.84 19.04
C THR A 42 -5.75 18.59 20.07
N GLN A 43 -5.16 18.88 21.22
CA GLN A 43 -5.75 19.63 22.32
C GLN A 43 -4.99 20.94 22.57
N LEU A 44 -5.66 21.90 23.19
CA LEU A 44 -5.04 23.16 23.61
C LEU A 44 -4.52 23.02 25.04
N HIS A 45 -3.24 23.30 25.24
CA HIS A 45 -2.61 23.29 26.56
C HIS A 45 -2.01 24.65 26.90
N VAL A 46 -1.82 24.86 28.19
CA VAL A 46 -1.08 26.00 28.75
C VAL A 46 0.04 25.49 29.64
N MET A 47 1.22 26.09 29.52
CA MET A 47 2.36 25.86 30.42
C MET A 47 3.01 27.17 30.82
N ALA A 48 3.86 27.15 31.85
CA ALA A 48 4.68 28.30 32.21
C ALA A 48 5.69 28.64 31.09
N VAL A 49 6.04 29.93 30.93
CA VAL A 49 7.01 30.41 29.92
C VAL A 49 8.40 29.79 30.10
N SER A 50 8.73 29.40 31.33
CA SER A 50 9.96 28.69 31.68
C SER A 50 9.98 27.24 31.21
N GLY A 51 8.87 26.72 30.68
CA GLY A 51 8.65 25.31 30.44
C GLY A 51 8.30 24.55 31.72
N GLY A 52 8.34 23.23 31.64
CA GLY A 52 8.01 22.33 32.75
C GLY A 52 7.87 20.89 32.27
N ALA A 53 7.78 19.96 33.23
CA ALA A 53 7.45 18.57 32.91
C ALA A 53 6.03 18.50 32.31
N ARG A 54 5.75 17.48 31.50
CA ARG A 54 4.42 17.29 30.88
C ARG A 54 3.28 17.30 31.89
N SER A 55 3.51 16.72 33.07
CA SER A 55 2.55 16.71 34.17
C SER A 55 2.20 18.09 34.74
N SER A 56 2.93 19.15 34.39
CA SER A 56 2.63 20.52 34.78
C SER A 56 1.82 21.28 33.73
N TRP A 57 1.52 20.66 32.58
CA TRP A 57 0.69 21.28 31.55
C TRP A 57 -0.77 21.25 31.99
N ARG A 58 -1.49 22.33 31.69
CA ARG A 58 -2.93 22.42 31.92
C ARG A 58 -3.66 22.34 30.59
N THR A 59 -4.38 21.25 30.38
CA THR A 59 -5.31 21.11 29.24
C THR A 59 -6.46 22.09 29.41
N LEU A 60 -6.82 22.79 28.33
CA LEU A 60 -7.97 23.68 28.28
C LEU A 60 -9.17 22.93 27.72
N ASP A 61 -10.02 22.45 28.62
CA ASP A 61 -11.25 21.76 28.27
C ASP A 61 -12.31 22.74 27.74
N VAL A 62 -13.07 22.28 26.75
CA VAL A 62 -14.25 23.00 26.24
C VAL A 62 -15.41 22.77 27.22
N SER A 63 -15.78 23.78 27.99
CA SER A 63 -16.84 23.68 29.01
C SER A 63 -18.25 23.65 28.39
N ASP A 64 -18.49 24.50 27.38
CA ASP A 64 -19.79 24.67 26.73
C ASP A 64 -19.61 24.86 25.23
N ARG A 65 -20.61 24.43 24.46
CA ARG A 65 -20.68 24.63 23.01
C ARG A 65 -21.99 25.30 22.65
N VAL A 66 -21.90 26.36 21.87
CA VAL A 66 -23.06 27.04 21.30
C VAL A 66 -23.07 26.74 19.80
N TYR A 67 -24.02 25.91 19.38
CA TYR A 67 -24.15 25.52 17.97
C TYR A 67 -24.87 26.60 17.17
N ALA A 68 -24.43 26.80 15.93
CA ALA A 68 -25.07 27.73 15.01
C ALA A 68 -26.42 27.20 14.45
N ALA A 69 -26.65 25.89 14.54
CA ALA A 69 -27.86 25.21 14.07
C ALA A 69 -28.39 24.26 15.16
N PRO A 70 -29.70 23.94 15.14
CA PRO A 70 -30.27 22.85 15.92
C PRO A 70 -29.46 21.55 15.72
N THR A 71 -29.08 20.90 16.81
CA THR A 71 -28.23 19.70 16.79
C THR A 71 -28.85 18.57 17.60
N GLY A 72 -28.44 17.35 17.29
CA GLY A 72 -28.79 16.14 18.04
C GLY A 72 -27.66 15.12 17.94
N THR A 73 -27.88 13.96 18.56
CA THR A 73 -26.89 12.89 18.63
C THR A 73 -27.30 11.72 17.74
N LEU A 74 -26.36 11.23 16.95
CA LEU A 74 -26.44 9.97 16.22
C LEU A 74 -25.52 8.95 16.90
N SER A 75 -26.08 7.82 17.31
CA SER A 75 -25.36 6.67 17.83
C SER A 75 -25.48 5.51 16.85
N GLY A 76 -24.39 4.80 16.58
CA GLY A 76 -24.37 3.66 15.67
C GLY A 76 -23.69 2.46 16.30
N THR A 77 -24.24 1.26 16.09
CA THR A 77 -23.59 -0.01 16.43
C THR A 77 -23.32 -0.81 15.17
N VAL A 78 -22.07 -1.23 14.94
CA VAL A 78 -21.65 -2.04 13.80
C VAL A 78 -21.47 -3.48 14.24
N LEU A 79 -22.22 -4.40 13.63
CA LEU A 79 -22.27 -5.81 13.99
C LEU A 79 -21.65 -6.68 12.89
N ASP A 80 -20.87 -7.69 13.27
CA ASP A 80 -20.44 -8.76 12.39
C ASP A 80 -21.59 -9.76 12.11
N GLU A 81 -21.34 -10.73 11.23
CA GLU A 81 -22.32 -11.76 10.85
C GLU A 81 -22.78 -12.65 12.02
N ARG A 82 -22.09 -12.60 13.16
CA ARG A 82 -22.45 -13.30 14.39
C ARG A 82 -23.20 -12.39 15.38
N GLY A 83 -23.55 -11.18 14.97
CA GLY A 83 -24.23 -10.18 15.78
C GLY A 83 -23.35 -9.54 16.85
N ARG A 84 -22.02 -9.61 16.72
CA ARG A 84 -21.07 -9.04 17.70
C ARG A 84 -20.56 -7.69 17.21
N PRO A 85 -20.40 -6.69 18.09
CA PRO A 85 -19.76 -5.42 17.74
C PRO A 85 -18.39 -5.65 17.11
N GLY A 86 -18.13 -4.99 15.98
CA GLY A 86 -16.90 -5.19 15.22
C GLY A 86 -16.36 -3.93 14.55
N PRO A 87 -15.05 -3.89 14.27
CA PRO A 87 -14.40 -2.70 13.76
C PRO A 87 -14.80 -2.40 12.31
N ALA A 88 -14.88 -1.12 11.98
CA ALA A 88 -15.28 -0.65 10.65
C ALA A 88 -14.87 0.81 10.41
N ARG A 89 -14.78 1.15 9.12
CA ARG A 89 -14.75 2.54 8.64
C ARG A 89 -16.18 3.08 8.53
N VAL A 90 -16.37 4.33 8.97
CA VAL A 90 -17.66 5.03 8.96
C VAL A 90 -17.52 6.40 8.32
N THR A 91 -18.43 6.72 7.41
CA THR A 91 -18.64 8.06 6.85
C THR A 91 -20.00 8.56 7.31
N VAL A 92 -20.07 9.78 7.83
CA VAL A 92 -21.31 10.45 8.25
C VAL A 92 -21.41 11.78 7.52
N VAL A 93 -22.44 11.95 6.69
CA VAL A 93 -22.77 13.21 6.01
C VAL A 93 -24.11 13.70 6.55
N ALA A 94 -24.13 14.86 7.19
CA ALA A 94 -25.32 15.38 7.86
C ALA A 94 -26.21 16.22 6.93
N SER A 95 -27.31 16.74 7.47
CA SER A 95 -28.34 17.49 6.75
C SER A 95 -27.87 18.81 6.14
N ASP A 96 -26.71 19.33 6.57
CA ASP A 96 -26.05 20.51 6.02
C ASP A 96 -25.07 20.17 4.88
N GLY A 97 -24.98 18.89 4.49
CA GLY A 97 -24.10 18.39 3.45
C GLY A 97 -22.64 18.25 3.86
N ARG A 98 -22.31 18.40 5.15
CA ARG A 98 -20.94 18.28 5.66
C ARG A 98 -20.70 16.93 6.31
N ALA A 99 -19.43 16.54 6.36
CA ALA A 99 -19.00 15.34 7.05
C ALA A 99 -18.73 15.59 8.54
N TYR A 100 -19.06 14.60 9.36
CA TYR A 100 -18.91 14.65 10.81
C TYR A 100 -18.19 13.40 11.33
N ALA A 101 -17.44 13.56 12.41
CA ALA A 101 -16.73 12.48 13.11
C ALA A 101 -16.96 12.61 14.63
N PRO A 102 -16.77 11.54 15.41
CA PRO A 102 -16.88 11.58 16.85
C PRO A 102 -15.99 12.66 17.46
N ARG A 103 -16.46 13.26 18.56
CA ARG A 103 -15.68 14.26 19.30
C ARG A 103 -14.35 13.64 19.77
N GLY A 104 -13.25 14.36 19.54
CA GLY A 104 -11.91 13.87 19.87
C GLY A 104 -11.44 12.68 19.01
N GLY A 105 -12.26 12.22 18.07
CA GLY A 105 -11.88 11.19 17.12
C GLY A 105 -10.93 11.75 16.06
N PHE A 106 -10.08 10.87 15.52
CA PHE A 106 -9.24 11.23 14.39
C PHE A 106 -10.08 11.26 13.10
N HIS A 107 -10.42 12.47 12.68
CA HIS A 107 -11.05 12.74 11.39
C HIS A 107 -10.05 12.57 10.24
N ARG A 108 -10.41 11.73 9.27
CA ARG A 108 -9.57 11.38 8.12
C ARG A 108 -10.28 11.69 6.80
N VAL A 109 -9.50 11.87 5.74
CA VAL A 109 -9.98 12.10 4.37
C VAL A 109 -9.21 11.20 3.43
N LEU A 110 -9.94 10.38 2.67
CA LEU A 110 -9.38 9.60 1.56
C LEU A 110 -9.01 10.56 0.44
N SER A 111 -7.71 10.74 0.19
CA SER A 111 -7.23 11.79 -0.72
C SER A 111 -7.75 11.68 -2.16
N PRO A 112 -8.04 10.50 -2.77
CA PRO A 112 -8.52 10.49 -4.16
C PRO A 112 -10.00 10.83 -4.33
N THR A 113 -10.82 10.53 -3.32
CA THR A 113 -12.28 10.74 -3.39
C THR A 113 -12.76 11.92 -2.56
N GLU A 114 -11.87 12.53 -1.77
CA GLU A 114 -12.19 13.50 -0.71
C GLU A 114 -13.25 12.97 0.25
N THR A 115 -13.32 11.64 0.43
CA THR A 115 -14.29 11.03 1.34
C THR A 115 -13.80 11.16 2.77
N HIS A 116 -14.57 11.89 3.58
CA HIS A 116 -14.33 12.05 5.00
C HIS A 116 -14.79 10.81 5.78
N TYR A 117 -13.98 10.33 6.72
CA TYR A 117 -14.29 9.15 7.51
C TYR A 117 -13.65 9.17 8.89
N PHE A 118 -14.12 8.27 9.74
CA PHE A 118 -13.50 7.87 10.99
C PHE A 118 -13.63 6.36 11.15
N ARG A 119 -13.02 5.80 12.20
CA ARG A 119 -13.08 4.38 12.49
C ARG A 119 -13.76 4.12 13.82
N THR A 120 -14.34 2.94 13.96
CA THR A 120 -14.98 2.48 15.18
C THR A 120 -14.51 1.07 15.50
N ALA A 121 -14.49 0.71 16.79
CA ALA A 121 -14.33 -0.66 17.25
C ALA A 121 -15.66 -1.46 17.28
N GLY A 122 -16.77 -0.85 16.88
CA GLY A 122 -18.10 -1.47 16.85
C GLY A 122 -19.24 -0.60 17.36
N ALA A 123 -18.93 0.56 17.96
CA ALA A 123 -19.92 1.57 18.32
C ALA A 123 -19.36 2.98 18.15
N PHE A 124 -20.20 3.94 17.78
CA PHE A 124 -19.83 5.33 17.67
C PHE A 124 -20.96 6.26 18.10
N GLU A 125 -20.58 7.48 18.48
CA GLU A 125 -21.50 8.58 18.74
C GLU A 125 -20.97 9.83 18.05
N VAL A 126 -21.84 10.51 17.30
CA VAL A 126 -21.52 11.73 16.57
C VAL A 126 -22.63 12.75 16.79
N GLU A 127 -22.25 13.99 17.10
CA GLU A 127 -23.18 15.11 17.11
C GLU A 127 -23.25 15.73 15.73
N VAL A 128 -24.47 15.95 15.27
CA VAL A 128 -24.77 16.44 13.91
C VAL A 128 -25.92 17.44 13.93
N PRO A 129 -26.02 18.32 12.92
CA PRO A 129 -27.22 19.10 12.69
C PRO A 129 -28.47 18.21 12.66
N ALA A 130 -29.55 18.67 13.27
CA ALA A 130 -30.84 18.00 13.19
C ALA A 130 -31.29 17.93 11.72
N GLY A 131 -31.85 16.80 11.30
CA GLY A 131 -32.20 16.52 9.92
C GLY A 131 -31.85 15.10 9.50
N GLU A 132 -31.96 14.84 8.20
CA GLU A 132 -31.54 13.57 7.62
C GLU A 132 -30.01 13.48 7.57
N VAL A 133 -29.47 12.34 7.97
CA VAL A 133 -28.03 12.06 8.02
C VAL A 133 -27.76 10.78 7.26
N THR A 134 -26.85 10.81 6.30
CA THR A 134 -26.41 9.62 5.57
C THR A 134 -25.20 9.01 6.27
N VAL A 135 -25.30 7.72 6.61
CA VAL A 135 -24.22 6.95 7.23
C VAL A 135 -23.81 5.83 6.29
N THR A 136 -22.52 5.74 5.98
CA THR A 136 -21.94 4.63 5.23
C THR A 136 -20.95 3.87 6.10
N VAL A 137 -21.14 2.55 6.25
CA VAL A 137 -20.28 1.66 7.03
C VAL A 137 -19.61 0.66 6.10
N ARG A 138 -18.28 0.49 6.26
CA ARG A 138 -17.45 -0.41 5.45
C ARG A 138 -16.47 -1.18 6.32
N ARG A 139 -16.15 -2.41 5.91
CA ARG A 139 -15.08 -3.23 6.48
C ARG A 139 -14.36 -3.97 5.36
N GLY A 140 -13.21 -3.45 4.93
CA GLY A 140 -12.40 -4.04 3.87
C GLY A 140 -13.15 -4.27 2.55
N LEU A 141 -12.63 -5.22 1.75
CA LEU A 141 -13.16 -5.59 0.43
C LEU A 141 -14.07 -6.83 0.46
N GLU A 142 -14.02 -7.60 1.54
CA GLU A 142 -14.74 -8.87 1.69
C GLU A 142 -16.17 -8.71 2.24
N TYR A 143 -16.61 -7.48 2.53
CA TYR A 143 -17.95 -7.20 3.07
C TYR A 143 -18.72 -6.22 2.20
N ARG A 144 -20.06 -6.38 2.19
CA ARG A 144 -20.97 -5.44 1.54
C ARG A 144 -20.99 -4.12 2.33
N PRO A 145 -20.75 -2.97 1.67
CA PRO A 145 -20.93 -1.67 2.30
C PRO A 145 -22.41 -1.44 2.62
N ILE A 146 -22.71 -0.78 3.73
CA ILE A 146 -24.07 -0.42 4.12
C ILE A 146 -24.18 1.10 4.07
N THR A 147 -25.22 1.61 3.41
CA THR A 147 -25.58 3.03 3.47
C THR A 147 -27.01 3.17 3.98
N ALA A 148 -27.20 3.99 5.01
CA ALA A 148 -28.50 4.25 5.61
C ALA A 148 -28.74 5.75 5.78
N ALA A 149 -30.00 6.17 5.63
CA ALA A 149 -30.46 7.52 5.99
C ALA A 149 -31.11 7.47 7.37
N VAL A 150 -30.60 8.26 8.31
CA VAL A 150 -31.06 8.32 9.70
C VAL A 150 -31.58 9.71 10.00
N GLN A 151 -32.78 9.80 10.57
CA GLN A 151 -33.39 11.09 10.93
C GLN A 151 -33.00 11.50 12.35
N VAL A 152 -32.18 12.53 12.50
CA VAL A 152 -31.79 13.10 13.79
C VAL A 152 -32.71 14.28 14.15
N ARG A 153 -33.16 14.32 15.41
CA ARG A 153 -34.02 15.39 15.94
C ARG A 153 -33.22 16.34 16.81
N GLU A 154 -33.64 17.61 16.85
CA GLU A 154 -33.07 18.61 17.75
C GLU A 154 -33.15 18.17 19.21
N GLY A 155 -32.01 18.20 19.92
CA GLY A 155 -31.85 17.78 21.31
C GLY A 155 -32.10 16.27 21.56
N GLY A 156 -32.40 15.49 20.51
CA GLY A 156 -32.69 14.07 20.60
C GLY A 156 -31.46 13.20 20.32
N SER A 157 -31.59 11.92 20.65
CA SER A 157 -30.65 10.87 20.23
C SER A 157 -31.37 9.91 19.27
N SER A 158 -30.66 9.50 18.22
CA SER A 158 -31.10 8.49 17.25
C SER A 158 -30.08 7.36 17.23
N GLU A 159 -30.55 6.12 17.27
CA GLU A 159 -29.69 4.92 17.28
C GLU A 159 -29.96 4.11 16.02
N GLU A 160 -28.89 3.67 15.35
CA GLU A 160 -28.94 2.80 14.18
C GLU A 160 -28.02 1.58 14.36
N ARG A 161 -28.42 0.43 13.80
CA ARG A 161 -27.64 -0.81 13.82
C ARG A 161 -27.26 -1.21 12.40
N PHE A 162 -25.98 -1.47 12.19
CA PHE A 162 -25.39 -1.79 10.89
C PHE A 162 -24.88 -3.23 10.91
N GLU A 163 -25.61 -4.15 10.29
CA GLU A 163 -25.27 -5.58 10.25
C GLU A 163 -24.47 -5.91 8.97
N LEU A 164 -23.15 -6.02 9.11
CA LEU A 164 -22.26 -6.29 7.98
C LEU A 164 -22.45 -7.72 7.46
N ALA A 165 -22.72 -7.84 6.16
CA ALA A 165 -22.79 -9.11 5.46
C ALA A 165 -21.51 -9.34 4.64
N ARG A 166 -20.92 -10.53 4.75
CA ARG A 166 -19.73 -10.91 4.00
C ARG A 166 -20.10 -11.24 2.55
N LEU A 167 -19.29 -10.76 1.61
CA LEU A 167 -19.31 -11.07 0.18
C LEU A 167 -18.61 -12.40 -0.09
N VAL A 168 -17.43 -12.58 0.52
CA VAL A 168 -16.58 -13.76 0.38
C VAL A 168 -15.76 -13.95 1.65
N ASP A 169 -15.49 -15.20 2.04
CA ASP A 169 -14.52 -15.54 3.07
C ASP A 169 -13.23 -16.00 2.38
N ALA A 170 -12.37 -15.04 2.03
CA ALA A 170 -11.15 -15.34 1.28
C ALA A 170 -10.20 -16.22 2.10
N ALA A 171 -10.15 -16.01 3.42
CA ALA A 171 -9.33 -16.80 4.34
C ALA A 171 -9.76 -18.28 4.37
N ALA A 172 -11.07 -18.56 4.30
CA ALA A 172 -11.57 -19.94 4.16
C ALA A 172 -11.16 -20.61 2.83
N MET A 173 -10.80 -19.80 1.82
CA MET A 173 -10.26 -20.26 0.53
C MET A 173 -8.72 -20.24 0.50
N GLY A 174 -8.04 -19.99 1.63
CA GLY A 174 -6.58 -19.91 1.72
C GLY A 174 -5.99 -18.55 1.32
N TRP A 175 -6.81 -17.57 0.94
CA TRP A 175 -6.36 -16.24 0.49
C TRP A 175 -6.41 -15.23 1.62
N TYR A 176 -5.26 -14.62 1.94
CA TYR A 176 -5.15 -13.65 3.03
C TYR A 176 -4.76 -12.27 2.51
N ALA A 177 -5.62 -11.29 2.76
CA ALA A 177 -5.41 -9.89 2.39
C ALA A 177 -4.32 -9.24 3.25
N GLY A 178 -3.41 -8.52 2.62
CA GLY A 178 -2.48 -7.65 3.30
C GLY A 178 -2.12 -6.40 2.52
N ASP A 179 -1.47 -5.48 3.20
CA ASP A 179 -0.91 -4.27 2.61
C ASP A 179 0.61 -4.34 2.79
N THR A 180 1.34 -4.34 1.67
CA THR A 180 2.80 -4.43 1.65
C THR A 180 3.46 -3.11 2.03
N HIS A 181 2.72 -2.01 2.04
CA HIS A 181 3.28 -0.67 2.16
C HIS A 181 2.36 0.27 2.94
N VAL A 182 2.53 0.30 4.26
CA VAL A 182 1.94 1.33 5.13
C VAL A 182 3.00 1.94 6.01
N HIS A 183 2.74 3.13 6.51
CA HIS A 183 3.56 3.83 7.50
C HIS A 183 2.68 4.24 8.65
N ASP A 184 3.11 3.97 9.87
CA ASP A 184 2.41 4.39 11.07
C ASP A 184 2.60 5.89 11.34
N LEU A 185 3.85 6.34 11.40
CA LEU A 185 4.25 7.70 11.71
C LEU A 185 5.02 8.31 10.53
N HIS A 186 4.60 9.51 10.15
CA HIS A 186 5.26 10.35 9.19
C HIS A 186 5.29 11.79 9.74
N GLN A 187 5.27 12.80 8.88
CA GLN A 187 5.16 14.20 9.29
C GLN A 187 3.72 14.61 9.67
N GLY A 188 2.91 13.65 10.13
CA GLY A 188 1.55 13.87 10.58
C GLY A 188 1.47 14.76 11.82
N ARG A 189 0.32 15.37 12.03
CA ARG A 189 0.06 16.23 13.20
C ARG A 189 -0.79 15.54 14.25
N TYR A 190 -1.28 14.34 13.97
CA TYR A 190 -2.10 13.56 14.89
C TYR A 190 -1.21 12.57 15.62
N GLY A 191 -1.39 12.46 16.94
CA GLY A 191 -0.71 11.43 17.71
C GLY A 191 -1.37 10.10 17.40
N LEU A 192 -0.66 9.21 16.71
CA LEU A 192 -1.17 7.88 16.39
C LEU A 192 -0.48 6.87 17.29
N THR A 193 -1.19 6.28 18.25
CA THR A 193 -0.62 5.19 19.06
C THR A 193 -0.51 3.89 18.26
N HIS A 194 0.30 2.92 18.70
CA HIS A 194 0.30 1.59 18.09
C HIS A 194 -1.08 0.93 18.10
N GLN A 195 -1.85 1.12 19.18
CA GLN A 195 -3.18 0.54 19.28
C GLN A 195 -4.13 1.16 18.27
N ASP A 196 -4.08 2.49 18.09
CA ASP A 196 -4.90 3.18 17.09
C ASP A 196 -4.50 2.77 15.68
N PHE A 197 -3.20 2.70 15.39
CA PHE A 197 -2.72 2.20 14.11
C PHE A 197 -3.14 0.74 13.86
N PHE A 198 -3.08 -0.13 14.86
CA PHE A 198 -3.53 -1.51 14.71
C PHE A 198 -5.04 -1.59 14.47
N ASN A 199 -5.83 -0.84 15.24
CA ASN A 199 -7.28 -0.75 15.05
C ASN A 199 -7.66 -0.24 13.66
N ASP A 200 -6.85 0.67 13.13
CA ASP A 200 -6.97 1.19 11.79
C ASP A 200 -6.90 0.07 10.75
N LEU A 201 -5.86 -0.76 10.81
CA LEU A 201 -5.65 -1.87 9.89
C LEU A 201 -6.76 -2.93 10.01
N VAL A 202 -7.16 -3.25 11.24
CA VAL A 202 -8.24 -4.23 11.51
C VAL A 202 -9.59 -3.74 10.98
N SER A 203 -9.88 -2.44 11.03
CA SER A 203 -11.12 -1.85 10.50
C SER A 203 -11.26 -2.01 8.99
N GLU A 204 -10.13 -2.18 8.28
CA GLU A 204 -10.07 -2.45 6.84
C GLU A 204 -9.96 -3.95 6.54
N ASP A 205 -10.09 -4.82 7.55
CA ASP A 205 -9.97 -6.28 7.45
C ASP A 205 -8.60 -6.71 6.86
N LEU A 206 -7.51 -6.01 7.19
CA LEU A 206 -6.15 -6.36 6.78
C LEU A 206 -5.61 -7.49 7.65
N ARG A 207 -5.38 -8.66 7.05
CA ARG A 207 -4.85 -9.83 7.76
C ARG A 207 -3.35 -9.73 7.99
N VAL A 208 -2.63 -9.06 7.09
CA VAL A 208 -1.20 -8.74 7.25
C VAL A 208 -0.97 -7.27 6.89
N SER A 209 -0.20 -6.55 7.70
CA SER A 209 0.20 -5.18 7.41
C SER A 209 1.69 -5.01 7.64
N ILE A 210 2.38 -4.55 6.60
CA ILE A 210 3.81 -4.30 6.62
C ILE A 210 4.02 -2.79 6.82
N SER A 211 4.38 -2.41 8.04
CA SER A 211 4.67 -1.02 8.40
C SER A 211 6.13 -0.70 8.17
N LEU A 212 6.42 0.19 7.22
CA LEU A 212 7.78 0.49 6.81
C LEU A 212 8.34 1.68 7.59
N ILE A 213 9.47 1.45 8.23
CA ILE A 213 10.29 2.49 8.84
C ILE A 213 11.22 3.00 7.74
N HIS A 214 11.33 4.31 7.62
CA HIS A 214 12.06 4.94 6.53
C HIS A 214 12.72 6.25 6.96
N MET A 215 13.50 6.85 6.07
CA MET A 215 14.04 8.19 6.26
C MET A 215 13.54 9.15 5.18
N ASP A 216 13.20 10.37 5.59
CA ASP A 216 12.94 11.50 4.70
C ASP A 216 13.98 12.60 4.97
N GLY A 217 14.92 12.76 4.04
CA GLY A 217 16.13 13.56 4.23
C GLY A 217 17.02 13.01 5.36
N THR A 218 17.01 13.66 6.53
CA THR A 218 17.75 13.22 7.72
C THR A 218 16.84 12.83 8.89
N ARG A 219 15.52 12.79 8.64
CA ARG A 219 14.53 12.44 9.66
C ARG A 219 14.15 10.99 9.50
N LEU A 220 14.29 10.25 10.58
CA LEU A 220 13.67 8.95 10.71
C LEU A 220 12.15 9.13 10.85
N MET A 221 11.41 8.36 10.07
CA MET A 221 9.96 8.21 10.14
C MET A 221 9.65 6.79 10.58
N GLY A 222 8.56 6.62 11.34
CA GLY A 222 8.24 5.36 12.01
C GLY A 222 9.01 5.15 13.32
N ARG A 223 8.87 3.94 13.87
CA ARG A 223 9.32 3.59 15.23
C ARG A 223 10.51 2.64 15.21
N TRP A 224 11.70 3.20 15.45
CA TRP A 224 12.97 2.48 15.33
C TRP A 224 13.00 1.13 16.07
N ASP A 225 12.53 1.11 17.33
CA ASP A 225 12.65 -0.05 18.20
C ASP A 225 11.69 -1.21 17.84
N ASP A 226 10.74 -0.98 16.93
CA ASP A 226 9.76 -1.99 16.53
C ASP A 226 10.25 -2.90 15.40
N LEU A 227 11.35 -2.54 14.73
CA LEU A 227 11.99 -3.42 13.74
C LEU A 227 12.66 -4.61 14.46
N THR A 228 11.94 -5.72 14.52
CA THR A 228 12.38 -6.93 15.24
C THR A 228 12.40 -8.19 14.38
N GLY A 229 11.91 -8.11 13.14
CA GLY A 229 11.68 -9.26 12.26
C GLY A 229 10.58 -10.20 12.75
N ARG A 230 9.77 -9.78 13.73
CA ARG A 230 8.67 -10.57 14.31
C ARG A 230 7.38 -9.76 14.34
N PRO A 231 6.20 -10.43 14.32
CA PRO A 231 4.92 -9.75 14.53
C PRO A 231 4.93 -8.91 15.82
N HIS A 232 4.43 -7.68 15.72
CA HIS A 232 4.25 -6.79 16.86
C HIS A 232 3.31 -7.43 17.89
N PRO A 233 3.48 -7.22 19.22
CA PRO A 233 2.67 -7.86 20.26
C PRO A 233 1.15 -7.63 20.20
N LEU A 234 0.69 -6.61 19.47
CA LEU A 234 -0.75 -6.38 19.22
C LEU A 234 -1.35 -7.37 18.20
N SER A 235 -0.50 -8.07 17.44
CA SER A 235 -0.93 -9.05 16.46
C SER A 235 -1.78 -10.15 17.11
N THR A 236 -2.75 -10.63 16.36
CA THR A 236 -3.65 -11.73 16.73
C THR A 236 -3.48 -12.89 15.76
N GLY A 237 -4.18 -14.01 15.97
CA GLY A 237 -4.20 -15.11 14.99
C GLY A 237 -4.80 -14.73 13.63
N ASP A 238 -5.56 -13.63 13.57
CA ASP A 238 -6.31 -13.21 12.39
C ASP A 238 -5.75 -11.93 11.73
N HIS A 239 -4.95 -11.14 12.44
CA HIS A 239 -4.43 -9.84 12.00
C HIS A 239 -3.00 -9.66 12.52
N ILE A 240 -2.07 -9.49 11.59
CA ILE A 240 -0.64 -9.39 11.89
C ILE A 240 -0.15 -7.99 11.49
N LEU A 241 0.54 -7.33 12.42
CA LEU A 241 1.32 -6.13 12.16
C LEU A 241 2.81 -6.48 12.23
N LEU A 242 3.54 -6.25 11.16
CA LEU A 242 4.99 -6.40 11.10
C LEU A 242 5.63 -5.06 10.76
N TYR A 243 6.58 -4.64 11.59
CA TYR A 243 7.45 -3.51 11.27
C TYR A 243 8.64 -3.98 10.42
N ALA A 244 8.92 -3.23 9.37
CA ALA A 244 9.92 -3.52 8.34
C ALA A 244 10.58 -2.22 7.88
N GLN A 245 11.34 -2.27 6.78
CA GLN A 245 12.11 -1.13 6.30
C GLN A 245 11.77 -0.77 4.85
N GLU A 246 11.64 0.52 4.55
CA GLU A 246 11.77 1.06 3.19
C GLU A 246 13.16 1.68 3.04
N PHE A 247 13.88 1.33 1.98
CA PHE A 247 15.06 2.05 1.53
C PHE A 247 14.66 3.06 0.45
N ARG A 248 15.14 4.30 0.57
CA ARG A 248 14.88 5.38 -0.38
C ARG A 248 16.17 5.82 -1.07
N GLY A 249 16.42 5.34 -2.30
CA GLY A 249 17.52 5.79 -3.15
C GLY A 249 17.09 6.91 -4.11
N ALA A 250 18.04 7.53 -4.81
CA ALA A 250 17.66 8.55 -5.80
C ALA A 250 17.09 7.96 -7.11
N TYR A 251 17.16 6.64 -7.29
CA TYR A 251 16.75 5.90 -8.48
C TYR A 251 15.69 4.83 -8.20
N GLY A 252 14.99 4.96 -7.07
CA GLY A 252 13.89 4.08 -6.71
C GLY A 252 13.86 3.79 -5.23
N HIS A 253 12.73 3.26 -4.78
CA HIS A 253 12.52 2.84 -3.41
C HIS A 253 12.24 1.33 -3.41
N VAL A 254 12.71 0.65 -2.37
CA VAL A 254 12.44 -0.77 -2.15
C VAL A 254 11.98 -1.03 -0.74
N GLY A 255 10.99 -1.90 -0.59
CA GLY A 255 10.54 -2.38 0.71
C GLY A 255 11.16 -3.72 1.06
N LEU A 256 11.54 -3.86 2.32
CA LEU A 256 12.33 -4.97 2.84
C LEU A 256 11.54 -5.63 3.99
N ALA A 257 10.54 -6.42 3.64
CA ALA A 257 9.59 -7.02 4.58
C ALA A 257 10.17 -8.25 5.27
N GLY A 258 10.27 -8.22 6.60
CA GLY A 258 10.78 -9.32 7.41
C GLY A 258 12.25 -9.21 7.81
N VAL A 259 12.90 -8.07 7.55
CA VAL A 259 14.23 -7.81 8.11
C VAL A 259 14.17 -7.73 9.64
N SER A 260 15.16 -8.30 10.30
CA SER A 260 15.31 -8.26 11.77
C SER A 260 16.30 -7.21 12.24
N GLU A 261 17.14 -6.71 11.34
CA GLU A 261 18.05 -5.60 11.59
C GLU A 261 18.01 -4.61 10.42
N PHE A 262 18.12 -3.32 10.71
CA PHE A 262 18.20 -2.29 9.68
C PHE A 262 19.38 -2.51 8.74
N ILE A 263 19.12 -2.40 7.44
CA ILE A 263 20.15 -2.29 6.42
C ILE A 263 20.43 -0.80 6.28
N THR A 264 21.63 -0.35 6.65
CA THR A 264 21.95 1.07 6.77
C THR A 264 22.88 1.56 5.65
N PRO A 265 22.75 2.82 5.20
CA PRO A 265 21.73 3.82 5.60
C PRO A 265 20.32 3.52 5.05
N LEU A 266 19.25 4.03 5.67
CA LEU A 266 17.87 3.86 5.13
C LEU A 266 17.57 4.78 3.93
N ILE A 267 18.50 5.67 3.57
CA ILE A 267 18.36 6.63 2.46
C ILE A 267 19.69 6.79 1.73
N GLY A 268 19.64 7.00 0.41
CA GLY A 268 20.77 7.30 -0.45
C GLY A 268 20.54 8.57 -1.27
N GLY A 269 21.64 9.25 -1.64
CA GLY A 269 21.58 10.40 -2.55
C GLY A 269 21.01 11.70 -1.95
N ALA A 270 20.83 11.79 -0.62
CA ALA A 270 20.30 12.96 0.06
C ALA A 270 21.36 14.08 0.15
N ALA A 271 21.30 15.05 -0.76
CA ALA A 271 22.28 16.12 -0.89
C ALA A 271 22.47 16.94 0.40
N ASN A 272 23.72 17.34 0.67
CA ASN A 272 24.11 18.12 1.86
C ASN A 272 23.85 17.42 3.21
N THR A 273 23.76 16.09 3.20
CA THR A 273 23.64 15.26 4.41
C THR A 273 24.76 14.22 4.45
N PRO A 274 24.98 13.52 5.59
CA PRO A 274 25.86 12.36 5.65
C PRO A 274 25.48 11.22 4.68
N PHE A 275 24.26 11.22 4.13
CA PHE A 275 23.73 10.23 3.21
C PHE A 275 23.74 10.72 1.74
N GLY A 276 24.67 11.63 1.40
CA GLY A 276 24.78 12.17 0.04
C GLY A 276 25.24 11.16 -1.02
N ALA A 277 25.90 10.07 -0.62
CA ALA A 277 26.25 8.97 -1.52
C ALA A 277 25.00 8.14 -1.81
N ASP A 278 24.76 7.87 -3.09
CA ASP A 278 23.68 6.98 -3.49
C ASP A 278 24.08 5.51 -3.38
N ARG A 279 23.08 4.63 -3.38
CA ARG A 279 23.28 3.18 -3.24
C ARG A 279 22.34 2.43 -4.20
N LEU A 280 22.80 1.27 -4.66
CA LEU A 280 22.04 0.39 -5.54
C LEU A 280 20.90 -0.25 -4.76
N ASN A 281 19.72 -0.34 -5.35
CA ASN A 281 18.59 -1.04 -4.75
C ASN A 281 18.90 -2.53 -4.58
N ALA A 282 19.55 -3.16 -5.57
CA ALA A 282 20.00 -4.54 -5.51
C ALA A 282 20.79 -4.90 -4.24
N ASP A 283 21.67 -4.00 -3.76
CA ASP A 283 22.46 -4.24 -2.54
C ASP A 283 21.56 -4.40 -1.29
N TYR A 284 20.46 -3.64 -1.22
CA TYR A 284 19.49 -3.72 -0.12
C TYR A 284 18.60 -4.96 -0.24
N LEU A 285 18.18 -5.28 -1.46
CA LEU A 285 17.39 -6.48 -1.73
C LEU A 285 18.18 -7.75 -1.38
N ASP A 286 19.47 -7.80 -1.74
CA ASP A 286 20.35 -8.92 -1.43
C ASP A 286 20.64 -9.02 0.07
N ALA A 287 20.87 -7.88 0.74
CA ALA A 287 21.04 -7.83 2.20
C ALA A 287 19.77 -8.26 2.94
N ALA A 288 18.59 -7.90 2.45
CA ALA A 288 17.32 -8.34 3.02
C ALA A 288 17.13 -9.86 2.83
N ARG A 289 17.42 -10.37 1.63
CA ARG A 289 17.39 -11.82 1.35
C ARG A 289 18.36 -12.60 2.24
N ALA A 290 19.52 -12.03 2.57
CA ALA A 290 20.47 -12.64 3.51
C ALA A 290 19.91 -12.78 4.94
N GLN A 291 18.91 -11.96 5.31
CA GLN A 291 18.16 -12.09 6.56
C GLN A 291 16.92 -13.01 6.44
N GLY A 292 16.64 -13.58 5.26
CA GLY A 292 15.42 -14.36 4.98
C GLY A 292 14.18 -13.50 4.71
N ALA A 293 14.35 -12.18 4.55
CA ALA A 293 13.28 -11.24 4.26
C ALA A 293 12.83 -11.32 2.79
N THR A 294 11.66 -10.75 2.51
CA THR A 294 11.12 -10.55 1.17
C THR A 294 11.32 -9.09 0.77
N GLY A 295 12.02 -8.84 -0.33
CA GLY A 295 12.31 -7.49 -0.82
C GLY A 295 11.67 -7.24 -2.18
N GLY A 296 11.22 -6.02 -2.46
CA GLY A 296 10.63 -5.73 -3.77
C GLY A 296 10.40 -4.26 -4.06
N PHE A 297 9.91 -4.01 -5.27
CA PHE A 297 9.75 -2.69 -5.83
C PHE A 297 8.38 -2.13 -5.44
N MET A 298 8.40 -1.10 -4.61
CA MET A 298 7.21 -0.37 -4.18
C MET A 298 7.08 0.90 -5.00
N HIS A 299 5.82 1.33 -5.23
CA HIS A 299 5.49 2.50 -6.07
C HIS A 299 6.51 2.77 -7.19
N PRO A 300 6.72 1.76 -8.06
CA PRO A 300 7.96 1.58 -8.82
C PRO A 300 8.26 2.74 -9.77
N PHE A 301 7.23 3.46 -10.20
CA PHE A 301 7.34 4.65 -11.03
C PHE A 301 6.37 5.72 -10.54
N THR A 302 6.75 6.98 -10.70
CA THR A 302 5.91 8.17 -10.40
C THR A 302 5.58 8.97 -11.66
N GLY A 303 5.93 8.45 -12.84
CA GLY A 303 5.80 9.11 -14.14
C GLY A 303 5.73 8.10 -15.28
N LEU A 304 5.62 8.57 -16.53
CA LEU A 304 5.42 7.71 -17.71
C LEU A 304 6.48 6.58 -17.82
N VAL A 305 6.07 5.42 -18.35
CA VAL A 305 6.93 4.22 -18.61
C VAL A 305 6.75 3.71 -20.04
N GLU A 306 6.39 4.60 -20.96
CA GLU A 306 6.07 4.25 -22.35
C GLU A 306 7.32 4.12 -23.23
N THR A 307 8.42 4.76 -22.83
CA THR A 307 9.70 4.74 -23.56
C THR A 307 10.85 4.24 -22.68
N PRO A 308 11.94 3.72 -23.27
CA PRO A 308 13.12 3.32 -22.52
C PRO A 308 13.68 4.43 -21.63
N GLU A 309 13.65 5.70 -22.06
CA GLU A 309 14.15 6.83 -21.29
C GLU A 309 13.28 7.15 -20.06
N SER A 310 11.97 6.97 -20.22
CA SER A 310 11.01 7.16 -19.14
C SER A 310 11.13 6.07 -18.06
N VAL A 311 11.42 4.82 -18.48
CA VAL A 311 11.72 3.70 -17.59
C VAL A 311 13.11 3.82 -16.96
N GLY A 312 14.10 4.26 -17.73
CA GLY A 312 15.46 4.54 -17.27
C GLY A 312 15.55 5.70 -16.26
N THR A 313 14.43 6.19 -15.74
CA THR A 313 14.40 7.03 -14.53
C THR A 313 14.62 6.23 -13.24
N GLN A 314 14.40 4.92 -13.28
CA GLN A 314 14.48 4.00 -12.14
C GLN A 314 15.47 2.86 -12.41
N GLU A 315 16.04 2.31 -11.34
CA GLU A 315 17.02 1.21 -11.39
C GLU A 315 16.39 -0.16 -11.68
N ILE A 316 15.06 -0.28 -11.64
CA ILE A 316 14.35 -1.57 -11.67
C ILE A 316 14.79 -2.52 -12.79
N PRO A 317 14.97 -2.11 -14.07
CA PRO A 317 15.46 -3.01 -15.11
C PRO A 317 16.86 -3.57 -14.84
N VAL A 318 17.71 -2.82 -14.14
CA VAL A 318 19.02 -3.29 -13.66
C VAL A 318 18.82 -4.32 -12.55
N ASP A 319 18.03 -3.98 -11.52
CA ASP A 319 17.80 -4.84 -10.36
C ASP A 319 17.27 -6.23 -10.75
N VAL A 320 16.26 -6.29 -11.63
CA VAL A 320 15.65 -7.56 -12.05
C VAL A 320 16.61 -8.42 -12.88
N ALA A 321 17.46 -7.80 -13.70
CA ALA A 321 18.46 -8.51 -14.50
C ALA A 321 19.56 -9.13 -13.63
N LEU A 322 19.87 -8.49 -12.50
CA LEU A 322 20.80 -8.99 -11.50
C LEU A 322 20.18 -10.07 -10.59
N GLY A 323 18.89 -10.40 -10.78
CA GLY A 323 18.18 -11.43 -10.01
C GLY A 323 17.69 -10.97 -8.64
N SER A 324 17.62 -9.65 -8.43
CA SER A 324 17.14 -9.03 -7.19
C SER A 324 15.65 -8.68 -7.29
N GLY A 325 14.97 -8.75 -6.14
CA GLY A 325 13.53 -8.46 -6.03
C GLY A 325 12.63 -9.70 -6.09
N ASP A 326 11.60 -9.71 -5.25
CA ASP A 326 10.62 -10.80 -5.12
C ASP A 326 9.22 -10.37 -5.61
N PHE A 327 8.90 -9.07 -5.55
CA PHE A 327 7.61 -8.52 -5.93
C PHE A 327 7.71 -7.15 -6.62
N TYR A 328 6.62 -6.78 -7.29
CA TYR A 328 6.41 -5.50 -7.94
C TYR A 328 5.01 -5.00 -7.60
N ASP A 329 4.92 -3.83 -6.97
CA ASP A 329 3.63 -3.19 -6.70
C ASP A 329 3.00 -2.72 -8.02
N VAL A 330 2.13 -3.55 -8.58
CA VAL A 330 1.33 -3.23 -9.78
C VAL A 330 0.27 -2.18 -9.45
N ILE A 331 -0.20 -2.15 -8.20
CA ILE A 331 -1.23 -1.22 -7.73
C ILE A 331 -0.68 -0.36 -6.59
N CYS A 332 -0.61 0.94 -6.82
CA CYS A 332 -0.13 1.95 -5.88
C CYS A 332 -0.68 3.34 -6.26
N PHE A 333 -0.87 4.23 -5.29
CA PHE A 333 -1.59 5.50 -5.47
C PHE A 333 -0.87 6.57 -6.30
N TRP A 334 0.40 6.34 -6.62
CA TRP A 334 1.26 7.34 -7.26
C TRP A 334 1.33 7.18 -8.78
N TYR A 335 0.59 6.21 -9.35
CA TYR A 335 0.70 5.90 -10.76
C TYR A 335 -0.53 5.23 -11.36
N ASP A 336 -0.72 5.35 -12.67
CA ASP A 336 -1.81 4.67 -13.37
C ASP A 336 -1.54 3.16 -13.44
N GLU A 337 -2.41 2.36 -12.82
CA GLU A 337 -2.26 0.91 -12.68
C GLU A 337 -2.19 0.18 -14.03
N ARG A 338 -2.89 0.66 -15.06
CA ARG A 338 -2.84 0.04 -16.40
C ARG A 338 -1.49 0.26 -17.04
N VAL A 339 -0.93 1.45 -16.83
CA VAL A 339 0.40 1.80 -17.34
C VAL A 339 1.46 1.00 -16.57
N ASN A 340 1.34 0.94 -15.24
CA ASN A 340 2.21 0.18 -14.37
C ASN A 340 2.21 -1.32 -14.69
N ALA A 341 1.02 -1.90 -14.88
CA ALA A 341 0.87 -3.31 -15.23
C ALA A 341 1.54 -3.66 -16.56
N ARG A 342 1.53 -2.76 -17.55
CA ARG A 342 2.27 -3.00 -18.81
C ARG A 342 3.77 -3.12 -18.59
N MET A 343 4.35 -2.31 -17.70
CA MET A 343 5.77 -2.44 -17.35
C MET A 343 6.04 -3.77 -16.63
N TYR A 344 5.18 -4.17 -15.70
CA TYR A 344 5.23 -5.49 -15.08
C TYR A 344 5.22 -6.62 -16.13
N TYR A 345 4.36 -6.54 -17.15
CA TYR A 345 4.32 -7.54 -18.23
C TYR A 345 5.62 -7.59 -19.04
N ARG A 346 6.27 -6.45 -19.31
CA ARG A 346 7.58 -6.42 -20.00
C ARG A 346 8.64 -7.17 -19.21
N ILE A 347 8.67 -6.99 -17.88
CA ILE A 347 9.58 -7.70 -16.98
C ILE A 347 9.33 -9.22 -17.04
N LEU A 348 8.06 -9.63 -16.94
CA LEU A 348 7.68 -11.05 -17.07
C LEU A 348 8.06 -11.62 -18.44
N ASN A 349 7.82 -10.86 -19.52
CA ASN A 349 8.10 -11.26 -20.89
C ASN A 349 9.59 -11.41 -21.18
N ALA A 350 10.49 -10.77 -20.42
CA ALA A 350 11.93 -11.02 -20.51
C ALA A 350 12.38 -12.26 -19.70
N GLY A 351 11.46 -12.90 -18.97
CA GLY A 351 11.70 -14.09 -18.16
C GLY A 351 11.97 -13.81 -16.68
N PHE A 352 11.86 -12.56 -16.23
CA PHE A 352 12.05 -12.20 -14.82
C PHE A 352 10.73 -12.33 -14.07
N ARG A 353 10.69 -13.22 -13.07
CA ARG A 353 9.45 -13.61 -12.40
C ARG A 353 9.26 -12.89 -11.07
N LEU A 354 8.39 -11.89 -11.05
CA LEU A 354 8.02 -11.12 -9.85
C LEU A 354 6.56 -11.38 -9.47
N ALA A 355 6.26 -11.35 -8.17
CA ALA A 355 4.87 -11.36 -7.72
C ALA A 355 4.19 -10.01 -8.01
N ALA A 356 2.94 -10.06 -8.49
CA ALA A 356 2.09 -8.88 -8.54
C ALA A 356 1.57 -8.57 -7.13
N THR A 357 1.90 -7.39 -6.61
CA THR A 357 1.46 -6.90 -5.31
C THR A 357 0.79 -5.54 -5.41
N GLY A 358 0.09 -5.16 -4.35
CA GLY A 358 -0.44 -3.82 -4.15
C GLY A 358 -0.07 -3.34 -2.76
N GLY A 359 0.51 -2.14 -2.71
CA GLY A 359 0.93 -1.44 -1.51
C GLY A 359 0.40 -0.01 -1.54
N THR A 360 -0.18 0.44 -0.42
CA THR A 360 -0.91 1.73 -0.41
C THR A 360 0.03 2.94 -0.38
N ASP A 361 1.18 2.81 0.30
CA ASP A 361 2.02 3.93 0.74
C ASP A 361 1.24 4.95 1.58
N ASN A 362 0.45 4.43 2.52
CA ASN A 362 -0.34 5.25 3.42
C ASN A 362 0.51 5.81 4.58
N PHE A 363 0.38 7.10 4.86
CA PHE A 363 0.84 7.75 6.10
C PHE A 363 -0.30 7.84 7.11
N SER A 364 -0.37 6.88 8.04
CA SER A 364 -1.53 6.74 8.93
C SER A 364 -1.70 7.87 9.95
N ASP A 365 -0.69 8.67 10.26
CA ASP A 365 -0.80 9.85 11.13
C ASP A 365 -1.14 11.15 10.38
N VAL A 366 -1.26 11.08 9.05
CA VAL A 366 -1.69 12.17 8.17
C VAL A 366 -3.20 12.10 7.96
N TRP A 367 -3.89 13.23 8.16
CA TRP A 367 -5.36 13.28 8.11
C TRP A 367 -5.94 13.18 6.70
N ARG A 368 -5.19 13.61 5.67
CA ARG A 368 -5.61 13.54 4.26
C ARG A 368 -4.56 12.76 3.49
N ASP A 369 -4.87 11.49 3.22
CA ASP A 369 -3.93 10.51 2.69
C ASP A 369 -4.74 9.33 2.11
N PRO A 370 -4.15 8.47 1.25
CA PRO A 370 -4.74 7.17 0.95
C PRO A 370 -5.13 6.42 2.24
N GLY A 371 -6.25 5.71 2.27
CA GLY A 371 -6.60 4.90 3.45
C GLY A 371 -5.78 3.60 3.45
N PRO A 372 -5.27 3.10 4.59
CA PRO A 372 -4.51 1.85 4.60
C PRO A 372 -5.35 0.70 4.05
N GLY A 373 -4.73 -0.20 3.29
CA GLY A 373 -5.42 -1.28 2.61
C GLY A 373 -6.33 -0.83 1.48
N ALA A 374 -6.13 0.38 0.95
CA ALA A 374 -6.79 0.78 -0.28
C ALA A 374 -6.17 0.09 -1.50
N SER A 375 -4.86 -0.09 -1.51
CA SER A 375 -4.17 -1.08 -2.35
C SER A 375 -3.84 -2.29 -1.49
N ARG A 376 -4.07 -3.49 -2.01
CA ARG A 376 -3.92 -4.73 -1.24
C ARG A 376 -3.33 -5.84 -2.07
N THR A 377 -2.59 -6.71 -1.40
CA THR A 377 -2.10 -7.98 -1.91
C THR A 377 -2.86 -9.11 -1.22
N TYR A 378 -3.49 -9.99 -1.96
CA TYR A 378 -3.93 -11.28 -1.44
C TYR A 378 -2.87 -12.31 -1.75
N ALA A 379 -2.46 -13.08 -0.74
CA ALA A 379 -1.52 -14.19 -0.90
C ALA A 379 -2.19 -15.51 -0.49
N HIS A 380 -1.98 -16.56 -1.27
CA HIS A 380 -2.54 -17.88 -1.02
C HIS A 380 -1.60 -18.75 -0.18
N LEU A 381 -2.10 -19.26 0.94
CA LEU A 381 -1.38 -20.13 1.88
C LEU A 381 -2.06 -21.51 1.92
N ASP A 382 -1.27 -22.57 2.01
CA ASP A 382 -1.79 -23.95 2.19
C ASP A 382 -2.12 -24.28 3.66
N GLY A 383 -1.77 -23.37 4.57
CA GLY A 383 -1.84 -23.57 6.01
C GLY A 383 -2.33 -22.32 6.75
N PRO A 384 -2.24 -22.32 8.09
CA PRO A 384 -2.70 -21.19 8.89
C PRO A 384 -1.90 -19.92 8.58
N LEU A 385 -2.53 -18.77 8.82
CA LEU A 385 -1.89 -17.47 8.68
C LEU A 385 -0.67 -17.37 9.61
N SER A 386 0.48 -17.05 9.01
CA SER A 386 1.65 -16.52 9.69
C SER A 386 2.34 -15.52 8.75
N VAL A 387 3.14 -14.61 9.32
CA VAL A 387 3.86 -13.64 8.50
C VAL A 387 4.87 -14.33 7.58
N ASP A 388 5.55 -15.37 8.07
CA ASP A 388 6.53 -16.13 7.29
C ASP A 388 5.87 -16.84 6.11
N ALA A 389 4.69 -17.45 6.33
CA ALA A 389 3.94 -18.13 5.27
C ALA A 389 3.40 -17.12 4.24
N TRP A 390 2.95 -15.94 4.69
CA TRP A 390 2.47 -14.89 3.80
C TRP A 390 3.60 -14.29 2.94
N LEU A 391 4.75 -14.00 3.56
CA LEU A 391 5.96 -13.55 2.84
C LEU A 391 6.51 -14.63 1.90
N ALA A 392 6.42 -15.92 2.27
CA ALA A 392 6.76 -17.03 1.39
C ALA A 392 5.82 -17.12 0.19
N ALA A 393 4.51 -16.97 0.39
CA ALA A 393 3.54 -16.95 -0.71
C ALA A 393 3.80 -15.82 -1.71
N ILE A 394 4.23 -14.64 -1.24
CA ILE A 394 4.71 -13.55 -2.12
C ILE A 394 5.96 -13.99 -2.89
N ARG A 395 7.00 -14.49 -2.20
CA ARG A 395 8.19 -15.01 -2.88
C ARG A 395 7.87 -16.15 -3.84
N GLU A 396 6.74 -16.83 -3.64
CA GLU A 396 6.25 -17.91 -4.49
C GLU A 396 5.32 -17.44 -5.61
N ARG A 397 5.02 -16.13 -5.67
CA ARG A 397 4.14 -15.47 -6.65
C ARG A 397 2.70 -16.00 -6.60
N ARG A 398 2.29 -16.52 -5.44
CA ARG A 398 0.93 -16.99 -5.16
C ARG A 398 0.01 -15.83 -4.77
N THR A 399 -0.05 -14.80 -5.62
CA THR A 399 -0.66 -13.51 -5.27
C THR A 399 -1.61 -12.94 -6.32
N PHE A 400 -2.47 -12.03 -5.88
CA PHE A 400 -3.05 -11.00 -6.74
C PHE A 400 -3.09 -9.66 -6.00
N ALA A 401 -2.96 -8.58 -6.76
CA ALA A 401 -3.09 -7.19 -6.31
C ALA A 401 -4.50 -6.67 -6.61
N THR A 402 -5.07 -5.85 -5.72
CA THR A 402 -6.39 -5.22 -5.92
C THR A 402 -6.55 -3.90 -5.16
N ASN A 403 -7.34 -2.97 -5.70
CA ASN A 403 -7.90 -1.83 -4.97
C ASN A 403 -9.44 -1.92 -4.80
N GLY A 404 -10.03 -3.07 -5.14
CA GLY A 404 -11.48 -3.29 -5.13
C GLY A 404 -11.88 -4.73 -5.50
N PRO A 405 -11.85 -5.11 -6.78
CA PRO A 405 -12.31 -6.43 -7.23
C PRO A 405 -11.35 -7.55 -6.80
N LEU A 406 -11.90 -8.65 -6.29
CA LEU A 406 -11.16 -9.83 -5.85
C LEU A 406 -11.17 -10.88 -6.97
N LEU A 407 -9.99 -11.34 -7.39
CA LEU A 407 -9.80 -12.24 -8.54
C LEU A 407 -9.11 -13.53 -8.12
N PHE A 408 -9.87 -14.62 -8.04
CA PHE A 408 -9.36 -15.95 -7.73
C PHE A 408 -9.19 -16.75 -9.03
N LEU A 409 -8.00 -16.63 -9.64
CA LEU A 409 -7.64 -17.28 -10.91
C LEU A 409 -7.19 -18.74 -10.69
N THR A 410 -7.62 -19.63 -11.58
CA THR A 410 -6.94 -20.91 -11.83
C THR A 410 -6.78 -21.16 -13.32
N VAL A 411 -5.71 -21.87 -13.69
CA VAL A 411 -5.44 -22.34 -15.07
C VAL A 411 -5.16 -23.83 -15.01
N ASP A 412 -5.98 -24.66 -15.64
CA ASP A 412 -5.95 -26.12 -15.51
C ASP A 412 -5.94 -26.59 -14.03
N GLY A 413 -6.68 -25.88 -13.17
CA GLY A 413 -6.73 -26.11 -11.73
C GLY A 413 -5.48 -25.66 -10.96
N GLN A 414 -4.48 -25.09 -11.61
CA GLN A 414 -3.28 -24.53 -10.97
C GLN A 414 -3.46 -23.05 -10.60
N LEU A 415 -2.90 -22.66 -9.45
CA LEU A 415 -2.96 -21.30 -8.91
C LEU A 415 -1.84 -20.42 -9.48
N PRO A 416 -1.98 -19.07 -9.44
CA PRO A 416 -0.89 -18.14 -9.68
C PRO A 416 0.42 -18.55 -8.99
N GLY A 417 1.54 -18.39 -9.70
CA GLY A 417 2.88 -18.83 -9.25
C GLY A 417 3.25 -20.25 -9.67
N SER A 418 2.29 -21.07 -10.12
CA SER A 418 2.54 -22.45 -10.57
C SER A 418 3.10 -22.52 -11.99
N GLU A 419 3.68 -23.67 -12.33
CA GLU A 419 4.10 -24.03 -13.70
C GLU A 419 3.32 -25.24 -14.21
N ILE A 420 2.83 -25.14 -15.44
CA ILE A 420 2.20 -26.22 -16.19
C ILE A 420 3.19 -26.67 -17.27
N ALA A 421 3.71 -27.89 -17.13
CA ALA A 421 4.60 -28.47 -18.13
C ALA A 421 3.79 -29.03 -19.31
N VAL A 422 4.11 -28.58 -20.52
CA VAL A 422 3.52 -29.08 -21.77
C VAL A 422 4.58 -29.85 -22.56
N ALA A 423 4.24 -31.06 -23.01
CA ALA A 423 5.16 -31.90 -23.75
C ALA A 423 5.59 -31.24 -25.07
N ALA A 424 6.86 -31.40 -25.45
CA ALA A 424 7.34 -30.95 -26.75
C ALA A 424 6.68 -31.76 -27.87
N GLY A 425 5.93 -31.09 -28.73
CA GLY A 425 5.52 -31.57 -30.04
C GLY A 425 5.70 -30.44 -31.04
N ASP A 426 5.99 -30.76 -32.30
CA ASP A 426 6.15 -29.77 -33.38
C ASP A 426 4.86 -28.95 -33.52
N GLY A 427 4.80 -27.78 -32.86
CA GLY A 427 3.63 -26.87 -32.88
C GLY A 427 2.42 -27.32 -32.05
N ALA A 428 2.63 -27.99 -30.91
CA ALA A 428 1.51 -28.40 -30.04
C ALA A 428 0.85 -27.19 -29.35
N ARG A 429 -0.15 -26.62 -30.03
CA ARG A 429 -1.08 -25.65 -29.44
C ARG A 429 -1.87 -26.35 -28.32
N ALA A 430 -1.65 -25.92 -27.08
CA ALA A 430 -2.33 -26.47 -25.92
C ALA A 430 -3.52 -25.58 -25.54
N ALA A 431 -4.66 -26.21 -25.27
CA ALA A 431 -5.85 -25.53 -24.77
C ALA A 431 -5.85 -25.61 -23.24
N HIS A 432 -5.89 -24.45 -22.59
CA HIS A 432 -5.88 -24.31 -21.13
C HIS A 432 -7.24 -23.81 -20.65
N LEU A 433 -7.81 -24.48 -19.65
CA LEU A 433 -9.03 -24.04 -18.99
C LEU A 433 -8.70 -22.95 -17.99
N VAL A 434 -9.21 -21.74 -18.23
CA VAL A 434 -9.06 -20.58 -17.35
C VAL A 434 -10.37 -20.35 -16.62
N GLU A 435 -10.33 -20.39 -15.29
CA GLU A 435 -11.48 -20.13 -14.43
C GLU A 435 -11.15 -18.98 -13.48
N ILE A 436 -12.09 -18.02 -13.38
CA ILE A 436 -11.94 -16.85 -12.50
C ILE A 436 -13.19 -16.74 -11.63
N ASP A 437 -13.01 -16.90 -10.33
CA ASP A 437 -14.05 -16.57 -9.35
C ASP A 437 -13.86 -15.11 -8.89
N VAL A 438 -14.91 -14.31 -8.98
CA VAL A 438 -14.86 -12.85 -8.81
C VAL A 438 -15.80 -12.41 -7.71
N ALA A 439 -15.29 -11.68 -6.72
CA ALA A 439 -16.12 -10.90 -5.80
C ALA A 439 -15.79 -9.41 -5.92
N THR A 440 -16.78 -8.53 -5.83
CA THR A 440 -16.53 -7.09 -5.83
C THR A 440 -17.56 -6.34 -4.99
N ASN A 441 -17.11 -5.33 -4.25
CA ASN A 441 -17.99 -4.36 -3.60
C ASN A 441 -18.15 -3.06 -4.40
N SER A 442 -17.50 -2.96 -5.56
CA SER A 442 -17.46 -1.78 -6.42
C SER A 442 -17.92 -2.12 -7.83
N PRO A 443 -18.48 -1.17 -8.60
CA PRO A 443 -18.85 -1.41 -9.99
C PRO A 443 -17.66 -1.93 -10.81
N LEU A 444 -17.92 -2.86 -11.72
CA LEU A 444 -16.91 -3.48 -12.57
C LEU A 444 -17.39 -3.51 -14.02
N ASP A 445 -16.53 -3.10 -14.95
CA ASP A 445 -16.87 -3.06 -16.37
C ASP A 445 -16.52 -4.38 -17.05
N ARG A 446 -15.30 -4.88 -16.80
CA ARG A 446 -14.79 -6.07 -17.48
C ARG A 446 -13.74 -6.83 -16.69
N VAL A 447 -13.65 -8.11 -17.00
CA VAL A 447 -12.53 -9.00 -16.61
C VAL A 447 -11.84 -9.46 -17.88
N GLU A 448 -10.53 -9.38 -17.91
CA GLU A 448 -9.69 -9.72 -19.06
C GLU A 448 -8.73 -10.85 -18.69
N ILE A 449 -8.59 -11.82 -19.59
CA ILE A 449 -7.57 -12.87 -19.51
C ILE A 449 -6.42 -12.44 -20.42
N LEU A 450 -5.21 -12.48 -19.87
CA LEU A 450 -3.99 -12.04 -20.52
C LEU A 450 -3.11 -13.24 -20.83
N VAL A 451 -2.50 -13.23 -22.03
CA VAL A 451 -1.44 -14.14 -22.44
C VAL A 451 -0.23 -13.29 -22.81
N ASN A 452 0.89 -13.46 -22.11
CA ASN A 452 2.14 -12.75 -22.41
C ASN A 452 1.97 -11.21 -22.49
N GLY A 453 1.04 -10.66 -21.71
CA GLY A 453 0.73 -9.22 -21.64
C GLY A 453 -0.37 -8.76 -22.59
N GLU A 454 -0.77 -9.59 -23.54
CA GLU A 454 -1.82 -9.28 -24.52
C GLU A 454 -3.18 -9.84 -24.09
N ILE A 455 -4.26 -9.15 -24.46
CA ILE A 455 -5.63 -9.57 -24.11
C ILE A 455 -6.03 -10.77 -24.98
N ALA A 456 -6.18 -11.93 -24.36
CA ALA A 456 -6.64 -13.16 -25.01
C ALA A 456 -8.17 -13.31 -24.96
N ALA A 457 -8.82 -12.81 -23.90
CA ALA A 457 -10.28 -12.76 -23.80
C ALA A 457 -10.74 -11.57 -22.94
N THR A 458 -11.94 -11.07 -23.23
CA THR A 458 -12.60 -10.02 -22.46
C THR A 458 -14.03 -10.45 -22.15
N HIS A 459 -14.41 -10.34 -20.87
CA HIS A 459 -15.76 -10.57 -20.38
C HIS A 459 -16.35 -9.22 -19.92
N ASP A 460 -17.51 -8.83 -20.45
CA ASP A 460 -18.31 -7.71 -19.93
C ASP A 460 -19.10 -8.19 -18.71
N VAL A 461 -18.94 -7.52 -17.57
CA VAL A 461 -19.43 -8.00 -16.27
C VAL A 461 -20.34 -7.01 -15.55
N ARG A 462 -20.76 -5.92 -16.21
CA ARG A 462 -21.51 -4.80 -15.59
C ARG A 462 -22.79 -5.24 -14.88
N ASP A 463 -23.43 -6.29 -15.36
CA ASP A 463 -24.72 -6.78 -14.88
C ASP A 463 -24.64 -8.15 -14.16
N MET A 464 -23.44 -8.59 -13.78
CA MET A 464 -23.22 -9.93 -13.19
C MET A 464 -23.37 -10.00 -11.66
N GLY A 465 -23.67 -8.86 -11.00
CA GLY A 465 -23.78 -8.78 -9.55
C GLY A 465 -22.43 -8.68 -8.83
N ASP A 466 -22.43 -8.99 -7.53
CA ASP A 466 -21.26 -8.82 -6.64
C ASP A 466 -20.42 -10.10 -6.44
N ARG A 467 -20.91 -11.24 -6.95
CA ARG A 467 -20.23 -12.54 -6.93
C ARG A 467 -20.60 -13.38 -8.16
N PHE A 468 -19.61 -13.80 -8.94
CA PHE A 468 -19.84 -14.60 -10.14
C PHE A 468 -18.57 -15.37 -10.57
N ARG A 469 -18.73 -16.34 -11.47
CA ARG A 469 -17.63 -17.13 -12.04
C ARG A 469 -17.57 -16.96 -13.55
N LEU A 470 -16.36 -16.88 -14.08
CA LEU A 470 -16.05 -16.85 -15.50
C LEU A 470 -15.23 -18.09 -15.88
N GLU A 471 -15.44 -18.58 -17.10
CA GLU A 471 -14.73 -19.71 -17.67
C GLU A 471 -14.34 -19.37 -19.12
N SER A 472 -13.13 -19.72 -19.53
CA SER A 472 -12.66 -19.58 -20.91
C SER A 472 -11.61 -20.63 -21.23
N THR A 473 -11.60 -21.11 -22.46
CA THR A 473 -10.50 -21.94 -22.97
C THR A 473 -9.54 -21.06 -23.76
N ILE A 474 -8.28 -21.00 -23.33
CA ILE A 474 -7.24 -20.21 -23.97
C ILE A 474 -6.27 -21.15 -24.67
N GLU A 475 -6.08 -20.94 -25.96
CA GLU A 475 -5.11 -21.70 -26.75
C GLU A 475 -3.77 -20.98 -26.76
N LEU A 476 -2.73 -21.63 -26.26
CA LEU A 476 -1.36 -21.12 -26.25
C LEU A 476 -0.48 -21.95 -27.17
N ASP A 477 0.34 -21.29 -27.97
CA ASP A 477 1.37 -21.93 -28.78
C ASP A 477 2.72 -21.84 -28.05
N GLY A 478 3.26 -22.98 -27.64
CA GLY A 478 4.50 -23.05 -26.88
C GLY A 478 4.38 -22.52 -25.45
N SER A 479 5.46 -21.93 -24.97
CA SER A 479 5.56 -21.43 -23.60
C SER A 479 4.95 -20.04 -23.48
N GLY A 480 4.51 -19.70 -22.28
CA GLY A 480 3.93 -18.40 -21.99
C GLY A 480 3.52 -18.28 -20.54
N TRP A 481 2.77 -17.23 -20.26
CA TRP A 481 2.10 -17.08 -18.98
C TRP A 481 0.67 -16.56 -19.19
N ILE A 482 -0.23 -17.00 -18.31
CA ILE A 482 -1.64 -16.63 -18.28
C ILE A 482 -1.93 -15.91 -16.98
N ALA A 483 -2.51 -14.71 -17.06
CA ALA A 483 -2.95 -13.94 -15.90
C ALA A 483 -4.37 -13.39 -16.13
N ALA A 484 -4.97 -12.85 -15.07
CA ALA A 484 -6.25 -12.14 -15.16
C ALA A 484 -6.13 -10.72 -14.61
N ARG A 485 -6.89 -9.80 -15.18
CA ARG A 485 -7.10 -8.46 -14.63
C ARG A 485 -8.55 -8.05 -14.69
N ALA A 486 -8.94 -7.10 -13.84
CA ALA A 486 -10.30 -6.56 -13.81
C ALA A 486 -10.25 -5.04 -13.78
N LEU A 487 -11.20 -4.41 -14.48
CA LEU A 487 -11.30 -2.96 -14.58
C LEU A 487 -12.75 -2.52 -14.35
N GLY A 488 -12.93 -1.47 -13.56
CA GLY A 488 -14.20 -0.78 -13.38
C GLY A 488 -14.06 0.73 -13.53
N PRO A 489 -15.17 1.46 -13.40
CA PRO A 489 -15.15 2.92 -13.42
C PRO A 489 -14.63 3.49 -12.08
N ALA A 490 -14.48 4.81 -12.05
CA ALA A 490 -14.34 5.54 -10.79
C ALA A 490 -15.57 5.30 -9.90
N SER A 491 -15.36 5.14 -8.60
CA SER A 491 -16.44 4.89 -7.63
C SER A 491 -16.03 5.40 -6.26
N PRO A 492 -16.93 5.99 -5.45
CA PRO A 492 -16.65 6.33 -4.05
C PRO A 492 -16.26 5.11 -3.19
N LEU A 493 -16.54 3.90 -3.69
CA LEU A 493 -16.19 2.65 -3.01
C LEU A 493 -14.75 2.21 -3.31
N VAL A 494 -14.15 2.73 -4.37
CA VAL A 494 -12.74 2.55 -4.68
C VAL A 494 -12.02 3.76 -4.14
N ALA A 495 -11.04 3.55 -3.26
CA ALA A 495 -10.29 4.66 -2.69
C ALA A 495 -9.22 5.17 -3.66
N ASP A 496 -9.47 5.15 -4.97
CA ASP A 496 -8.52 5.36 -6.06
C ASP A 496 -9.26 5.86 -7.32
N SER A 497 -8.54 6.13 -8.40
CA SER A 497 -9.08 6.66 -9.66
C SER A 497 -10.09 5.74 -10.32
N TYR A 498 -9.92 4.42 -10.20
CA TYR A 498 -10.82 3.40 -10.75
C TYR A 498 -10.56 2.02 -10.14
N ALA A 499 -11.55 1.12 -10.19
CA ALA A 499 -11.38 -0.26 -9.75
C ALA A 499 -10.40 -1.01 -10.66
N PHE A 500 -9.38 -1.64 -10.06
CA PHE A 500 -8.37 -2.43 -10.73
C PHE A 500 -7.94 -3.64 -9.88
N ALA A 501 -7.67 -4.76 -10.55
CA ALA A 501 -6.99 -5.90 -9.97
C ALA A 501 -6.13 -6.61 -11.00
N GLN A 502 -5.04 -7.23 -10.56
CA GLN A 502 -4.08 -7.97 -11.39
C GLN A 502 -3.61 -9.20 -10.63
N THR A 503 -3.73 -10.39 -11.22
CA THR A 503 -3.14 -11.60 -10.67
C THR A 503 -1.66 -11.71 -11.03
N SER A 504 -0.87 -12.38 -10.18
CA SER A 504 0.34 -13.03 -10.67
C SER A 504 -0.02 -14.08 -11.73
N PRO A 505 0.91 -14.44 -12.63
CA PRO A 505 0.65 -15.41 -13.69
C PRO A 505 0.67 -16.86 -13.22
N VAL A 506 -0.02 -17.74 -13.96
CA VAL A 506 0.33 -19.16 -14.09
C VAL A 506 1.22 -19.33 -15.31
N TRP A 507 2.33 -20.05 -15.18
CA TRP A 507 3.29 -20.26 -16.26
C TRP A 507 2.98 -21.54 -17.03
N VAL A 508 3.11 -21.49 -18.35
CA VAL A 508 3.07 -22.66 -19.23
C VAL A 508 4.45 -22.84 -19.82
N VAL A 509 5.07 -23.99 -19.57
CA VAL A 509 6.44 -24.32 -19.98
C VAL A 509 6.39 -25.46 -20.98
N ALA A 510 6.47 -25.14 -22.26
CA ALA A 510 6.50 -26.11 -23.34
C ALA A 510 7.92 -26.61 -23.60
N GLY A 511 8.11 -27.94 -23.60
CA GLY A 511 9.39 -28.56 -23.93
C GLY A 511 10.56 -28.16 -23.01
N GLY A 512 10.27 -27.71 -21.78
CA GLY A 512 11.28 -27.25 -20.81
C GLY A 512 11.89 -25.88 -21.12
N ARG A 513 11.32 -25.12 -22.06
CA ARG A 513 11.78 -23.78 -22.42
C ARG A 513 10.87 -22.72 -21.83
N GLU A 514 11.43 -21.67 -21.25
CA GLU A 514 10.63 -20.54 -20.75
C GLU A 514 10.22 -19.60 -21.88
N TYR A 515 9.10 -18.92 -21.73
CA TYR A 515 8.72 -17.85 -22.65
C TYR A 515 9.63 -16.63 -22.51
N ARG A 516 10.07 -16.09 -23.65
CA ARG A 516 10.82 -14.83 -23.72
C ARG A 516 10.44 -14.03 -24.97
N SER A 517 10.26 -12.72 -24.79
CA SER A 517 9.95 -11.75 -25.85
C SER A 517 11.21 -10.99 -26.23
N ALA A 518 11.64 -11.09 -27.48
CA ALA A 518 12.79 -10.34 -27.98
C ALA A 518 12.54 -8.82 -27.93
N ASP A 519 11.32 -8.39 -28.22
CA ASP A 519 10.97 -6.97 -28.26
C ASP A 519 10.98 -6.34 -26.86
N ASP A 520 10.41 -7.03 -25.86
CA ASP A 520 10.44 -6.55 -24.47
C ASP A 520 11.85 -6.59 -23.89
N THR A 521 12.63 -7.62 -24.24
CA THR A 521 14.04 -7.73 -23.82
C THR A 521 14.87 -6.59 -24.40
N ARG A 522 14.69 -6.23 -25.68
CA ARG A 522 15.34 -5.06 -26.30
C ARG A 522 14.89 -3.74 -25.66
N PHE A 523 13.61 -3.61 -25.34
CA PHE A 523 13.08 -2.42 -24.66
C PHE A 523 13.73 -2.24 -23.28
N LEU A 524 13.83 -3.31 -22.49
CA LEU A 524 14.45 -3.26 -21.17
C LEU A 524 15.96 -2.98 -21.26
N LEU A 525 16.67 -3.58 -22.23
CA LEU A 525 18.07 -3.25 -22.49
C LEU A 525 18.25 -1.75 -22.81
N ALA A 526 17.42 -1.19 -23.69
CA ALA A 526 17.47 0.23 -23.99
C ALA A 526 17.18 1.09 -22.75
N ALA A 527 16.33 0.62 -21.82
CA ALA A 527 16.07 1.33 -20.57
C ALA A 527 17.28 1.28 -19.62
N VAL A 528 18.00 0.16 -19.58
CA VAL A 528 19.29 0.02 -18.87
C VAL A 528 20.34 0.96 -19.46
N GLU A 529 20.43 1.05 -20.79
CA GLU A 529 21.35 1.96 -21.48
C GLU A 529 21.01 3.43 -21.18
N SER A 530 19.72 3.79 -21.19
CA SER A 530 19.29 5.14 -20.81
C SER A 530 19.58 5.46 -19.33
N PHE A 531 19.36 4.48 -18.45
CA PHE A 531 19.72 4.61 -17.03
C PHE A 531 21.23 4.83 -16.85
N ARG A 532 22.05 4.10 -17.62
CA ARG A 532 23.50 4.25 -17.65
C ARG A 532 23.92 5.67 -18.00
N GLU A 533 23.32 6.27 -19.02
CA GLU A 533 23.60 7.66 -19.41
C GLU A 533 23.34 8.63 -18.24
N ARG A 534 22.25 8.43 -17.50
CA ARG A 534 21.94 9.26 -16.31
C ARG A 534 22.94 9.10 -15.18
N VAL A 535 23.45 7.89 -14.96
CA VAL A 535 24.52 7.62 -13.98
C VAL A 535 25.80 8.37 -14.37
N VAL A 536 26.13 8.39 -15.66
CA VAL A 536 27.29 9.13 -16.21
C VAL A 536 27.09 10.65 -16.10
N GLU A 537 25.92 11.16 -16.46
CA GLU A 537 25.62 12.60 -16.47
C GLU A 537 25.43 13.19 -15.07
N ARG A 538 25.12 12.35 -14.08
CA ARG A 538 24.96 12.78 -12.70
C ARG A 538 26.26 13.40 -12.18
N ASP A 539 26.18 14.67 -11.81
CA ASP A 539 27.27 15.47 -11.25
C ASP A 539 27.40 15.35 -9.72
N ARG A 540 26.48 14.62 -9.07
CA ARG A 540 26.34 14.48 -7.61
C ARG A 540 26.81 13.14 -7.08
N TRP A 541 28.02 12.73 -7.44
CA TRP A 541 28.70 11.59 -6.82
C TRP A 541 29.63 12.06 -5.70
N VAL A 542 29.62 11.38 -4.55
CA VAL A 542 30.53 11.71 -3.44
C VAL A 542 31.98 11.35 -3.79
N THR A 543 32.19 10.19 -4.42
CA THR A 543 33.47 9.77 -4.96
C THR A 543 33.32 9.24 -6.40
N ALA A 544 34.42 9.23 -7.16
CA ALA A 544 34.43 8.59 -8.48
C ALA A 544 34.16 7.07 -8.38
N GLU A 545 34.65 6.43 -7.31
CA GLU A 545 34.45 5.00 -7.05
C GLU A 545 32.97 4.64 -6.85
N ASP A 546 32.18 5.51 -6.21
CA ASP A 546 30.73 5.31 -6.07
C ASP A 546 30.03 5.24 -7.42
N ARG A 547 30.43 6.11 -8.37
CA ARG A 547 29.91 6.09 -9.73
C ARG A 547 30.33 4.83 -10.48
N GLU A 548 31.61 4.46 -10.42
CA GLU A 548 32.13 3.29 -11.14
C GLU A 548 31.49 1.98 -10.63
N ARG A 549 31.19 1.88 -9.32
CA ARG A 549 30.43 0.75 -8.77
C ARG A 549 29.03 0.66 -9.35
N PHE A 550 28.36 1.80 -9.50
CA PHE A 550 27.04 1.87 -10.13
C PHE A 550 27.11 1.42 -11.59
N LEU A 551 28.03 2.00 -12.37
CA LEU A 551 28.23 1.67 -13.78
C LEU A 551 28.57 0.18 -13.99
N ALA A 552 29.39 -0.41 -13.13
CA ALA A 552 29.72 -1.83 -13.22
C ALA A 552 28.49 -2.74 -13.12
N ARG A 553 27.54 -2.41 -12.24
CA ARG A 553 26.29 -3.18 -12.06
C ARG A 553 25.30 -2.95 -13.21
N VAL A 554 25.26 -1.73 -13.74
CA VAL A 554 24.49 -1.41 -14.95
C VAL A 554 25.04 -2.18 -16.17
N ASP A 555 26.37 -2.24 -16.32
CA ASP A 555 27.03 -2.98 -17.40
C ASP A 555 26.81 -4.50 -17.28
N GLU A 556 26.81 -5.04 -16.05
CA GLU A 556 26.46 -6.43 -15.78
C GLU A 556 25.02 -6.75 -16.17
N ALA A 557 24.07 -5.88 -15.80
CA ALA A 557 22.67 -6.02 -16.21
C ALA A 557 22.50 -5.97 -17.73
N ALA A 558 23.16 -5.04 -18.41
CA ALA A 558 23.14 -4.96 -19.87
C ALA A 558 23.62 -6.28 -20.52
N ALA A 559 24.72 -6.86 -20.01
CA ALA A 559 25.24 -8.12 -20.49
C ALA A 559 24.26 -9.31 -20.31
N VAL A 560 23.43 -9.28 -19.25
CA VAL A 560 22.35 -10.26 -19.06
C VAL A 560 21.36 -10.16 -20.20
N TYR A 561 20.79 -8.97 -20.46
CA TYR A 561 19.82 -8.77 -21.54
C TYR A 561 20.39 -9.13 -22.92
N GLU A 562 21.62 -8.74 -23.22
CA GLU A 562 22.28 -9.14 -24.47
C GLU A 562 22.43 -10.67 -24.58
N GLY A 563 22.72 -11.34 -23.47
CA GLY A 563 22.78 -12.80 -23.39
C GLY A 563 21.43 -13.44 -23.71
N LEU A 564 20.34 -12.87 -23.18
CA LEU A 564 18.98 -13.32 -23.46
C LEU A 564 18.62 -13.14 -24.95
N LEU A 565 19.00 -12.02 -25.56
CA LEU A 565 18.77 -11.78 -26.98
C LEU A 565 19.56 -12.74 -27.87
N ARG A 566 20.82 -13.03 -27.53
CA ARG A 566 21.63 -14.04 -28.25
C ARG A 566 21.00 -15.43 -28.19
N ALA A 567 20.49 -15.85 -27.02
CA ALA A 567 19.83 -17.15 -26.87
C ALA A 567 18.56 -17.25 -27.75
N LEU A 568 17.79 -16.17 -27.83
CA LEU A 568 16.61 -16.09 -28.70
C LEU A 568 16.95 -16.18 -30.20
N ASP A 569 18.00 -15.49 -30.64
CA ASP A 569 18.46 -15.54 -32.04
C ASP A 569 19.00 -16.94 -32.43
N GLU A 570 19.54 -17.68 -31.47
CA GLU A 570 20.03 -19.07 -31.64
C GLU A 570 18.91 -20.13 -31.58
N GLY A 571 17.65 -19.72 -31.34
CA GLY A 571 16.50 -20.62 -31.30
C GLY A 571 16.40 -21.49 -30.05
N TYR A 572 16.95 -21.00 -28.93
CA TYR A 572 16.86 -21.66 -27.62
C TYR A 572 15.63 -21.23 -26.82
#